data_AF-A0A2E4ZS44-F1
#
_entry.id   AF-A0A2E4ZS44-F1
#
_cell.length_a   1.000
_cell.length_b   1.000
_cell.length_c   1.000
_cell.angle_alpha   90.00
_cell.angle_beta   90.00
_cell.angle_gamma   90.00
#
_symmetry.space_group_name_H-M   'P 1'
#
loop_
_entity.id
_entity.type
_entity.pdbx_description
1 polymer ?
#
loop_
_entity_poly.entity_id
_entity_poly.type
_entity_poly.pdbx_seq_one_letter_code
_entity_poly.pdbx_strand_id
1 'polypeptide(L)'
;MLTYLRAMGMTEIVFAFLVYLLLFGAKGIPSFARTMGKAVREFRSATDQIQREILSTTDDIRKDVNEVRNSMDPMNSVPKRPSAAPKADKPSADAPKAE
;
A
#
# COMPACT_ATOMS: atom_id res chain seq x y z
N MET A 1 44.42 -5.63 -7.76
CA MET A 1 43.81 -4.96 -8.93
C MET A 1 42.31 -4.71 -8.73
N LEU A 2 41.50 -5.68 -8.30
CA LEU A 2 40.06 -5.48 -8.04
C LEU A 2 39.73 -4.42 -6.96
N THR A 3 40.59 -4.26 -5.95
CA THR A 3 40.41 -3.25 -4.88
C THR A 3 40.53 -1.82 -5.39
N TYR A 4 41.32 -1.58 -6.43
CA TYR A 4 41.56 -0.24 -6.99
C TYR A 4 40.34 0.29 -7.77
N LEU A 5 39.57 -0.60 -8.40
CA LEU A 5 38.37 -0.23 -9.14
C LEU A 5 37.19 0.15 -8.22
N ARG A 6 37.07 -0.51 -7.06
CA ARG A 6 36.09 -0.12 -6.01
C ARG A 6 36.51 1.15 -5.27
N ALA A 7 37.81 1.38 -5.12
CA ALA A 7 38.34 2.56 -4.46
C ALA A 7 38.01 3.84 -5.25
N MET A 8 38.15 3.83 -6.60
CA MET A 8 37.84 4.99 -7.44
C MET A 8 36.44 5.58 -7.17
N GLY A 9 35.39 4.76 -7.15
CA GLY A 9 34.02 5.25 -6.91
C GLY A 9 33.80 5.81 -5.49
N MET A 10 34.36 5.16 -4.45
CA MET A 10 34.20 5.64 -3.07
C MET A 10 35.05 6.89 -2.80
N THR A 11 36.28 6.95 -3.33
CA THR A 11 37.17 8.09 -3.17
C THR A 11 36.62 9.33 -3.89
N GLU A 12 36.04 9.16 -5.08
CA GLU A 12 35.42 10.25 -5.84
C GLU A 12 34.19 10.82 -5.12
N ILE A 13 33.35 9.97 -4.54
CA ILE A 13 32.21 10.40 -3.71
C ILE A 13 32.70 11.18 -2.47
N VAL A 14 33.71 10.68 -1.77
CA VAL A 14 34.29 11.37 -0.59
C VAL A 14 34.88 12.72 -0.99
N PHE A 15 35.58 12.80 -2.13
CA PHE A 15 36.14 14.05 -2.65
C PHE A 15 35.05 15.06 -3.02
N ALA A 16 33.99 14.62 -3.70
CA ALA A 16 32.83 15.46 -4.02
C ALA A 16 32.15 15.99 -2.75
N PHE A 17 32.00 15.14 -1.72
CA PHE A 17 31.50 15.57 -0.42
C PHE A 17 32.43 16.57 0.27
N LEU A 18 33.75 16.41 0.17
CA LEU A 18 34.71 17.37 0.73
C LEU A 18 34.55 18.75 0.09
N VAL A 19 34.46 18.82 -1.24
CA VAL A 19 34.25 20.08 -1.96
C VAL A 19 32.88 20.69 -1.60
N TYR A 20 31.84 19.86 -1.54
CA TYR A 20 30.51 20.29 -1.10
C TYR A 20 30.52 20.84 0.33
N LEU A 21 31.22 20.19 1.26
CA LEU A 21 31.39 20.62 2.64
C LEU A 21 32.23 21.91 2.75
N LEU A 22 33.15 22.17 1.83
CA LEU A 22 33.85 23.47 1.76
C LEU A 22 32.91 24.60 1.34
N LEU A 23 32.04 24.34 0.37
CA LEU A 23 31.09 25.34 -0.17
C LEU A 23 29.93 25.62 0.80
N PHE A 24 29.34 24.57 1.38
CA PHE A 24 28.13 24.65 2.20
C PHE A 24 28.39 24.45 3.70
N GLY A 25 29.61 24.06 4.09
CA GLY A 25 29.97 23.74 5.47
C GLY A 25 29.48 22.36 5.94
N ALA A 26 29.96 21.92 7.10
CA ALA A 26 29.52 20.68 7.78
C ALA A 26 28.01 20.63 8.11
N LYS A 27 27.34 21.79 8.08
CA LYS A 27 25.89 21.91 8.31
C LYS A 27 25.05 21.78 7.04
N GLY A 28 25.65 21.77 5.85
CA GLY A 28 24.94 21.71 4.57
C GLY A 28 24.06 20.45 4.43
N ILE A 29 24.68 19.27 4.48
CA ILE A 29 23.96 17.99 4.33
C ILE A 29 22.91 17.78 5.43
N PRO A 30 23.23 17.95 6.73
CA PRO A 30 22.23 17.72 7.79
C PRO A 30 21.06 18.70 7.73
N SER A 31 21.29 19.96 7.34
CA SER A 31 20.20 20.95 7.23
C SER A 31 19.31 20.67 6.03
N PHE A 32 19.88 20.37 4.87
CA PHE A 32 19.13 19.99 3.67
C PHE A 32 18.27 18.76 3.93
N ALA A 33 18.84 17.71 4.53
CA ALA A 33 18.10 16.50 4.89
C ALA A 33 16.94 16.78 5.86
N ARG A 34 17.13 17.66 6.85
CA ARG A 34 16.04 18.06 7.76
C ARG A 34 14.93 18.81 7.03
N THR A 35 15.26 19.72 6.11
CA THR A 35 14.27 20.48 5.34
C THR A 35 13.51 19.59 4.37
N MET A 36 14.21 18.75 3.59
CA MET A 36 13.58 17.75 2.73
C MET A 36 12.72 16.77 3.53
N GLY A 37 13.21 16.28 4.67
CA GLY A 37 12.46 15.37 5.53
C GLY A 37 11.16 15.98 6.06
N LYS A 38 11.17 17.27 6.43
CA LYS A 38 9.95 18.00 6.80
C LYS A 38 8.99 18.13 5.62
N ALA A 39 9.50 18.54 4.45
CA ALA A 39 8.68 18.69 3.24
C ALA A 39 8.03 17.36 2.82
N VAL A 40 8.78 16.26 2.82
CA VAL A 40 8.26 14.92 2.51
C VAL A 40 7.20 14.49 3.53
N ARG A 41 7.41 14.80 4.82
CA ARG A 41 6.43 14.47 5.87
C ARG A 41 5.12 15.24 5.69
N GLU A 42 5.21 16.54 5.47
CA GLU A 42 4.03 17.40 5.24
C GLU A 42 3.29 16.98 3.96
N PHE A 43 4.02 16.72 2.87
CA PHE A 43 3.45 16.24 1.62
C PHE A 43 2.71 14.91 1.81
N ARG A 44 3.31 13.96 2.53
CA ARG A 44 2.68 12.67 2.83
C ARG A 44 1.43 12.84 3.70
N SER A 45 1.49 13.67 4.75
CA SER A 45 0.33 13.94 5.60
C SER A 45 -0.82 14.57 4.83
N ALA A 46 -0.55 15.55 3.96
CA ALA A 46 -1.57 16.16 3.11
C ALA A 46 -2.17 15.14 2.14
N THR A 47 -1.33 14.32 1.51
CA THR A 47 -1.78 13.26 0.58
C THR A 47 -2.66 12.22 1.29
N ASP A 48 -2.27 11.77 2.48
CA ASP A 48 -3.04 10.80 3.27
C ASP A 48 -4.40 11.36 3.69
N GLN A 49 -4.48 12.67 3.97
CA GLN A 49 -5.74 13.33 4.33
C GLN A 49 -6.69 13.40 3.12
N ILE A 50 -6.17 13.80 1.95
CA ILE A 50 -6.91 13.79 0.68
C ILE A 50 -7.39 12.37 0.36
N GLN A 51 -6.52 11.36 0.50
CA GLN A 51 -6.89 9.98 0.24
C GLN A 51 -8.05 9.50 1.14
N ARG A 52 -8.02 9.84 2.43
CA ARG A 52 -9.12 9.52 3.36
C ARG A 52 -10.42 10.22 3.01
N GLU A 53 -10.36 11.50 2.63
CA GLU A 53 -11.54 12.29 2.26
C GLU A 53 -12.20 11.77 0.98
N ILE A 54 -11.39 11.37 -0.02
CA ILE A 54 -11.91 10.76 -1.26
C ILE A 54 -12.56 9.39 -0.99
N LEU A 55 -11.91 8.54 -0.18
CA LEU A 55 -12.44 7.21 0.15
C LEU A 55 -13.74 7.29 0.94
N SER A 56 -13.80 8.15 1.98
CA SER A 56 -15.00 8.36 2.78
C SER A 56 -16.15 8.92 1.95
N THR A 57 -15.90 9.97 1.17
CA THR A 57 -16.92 10.54 0.25
C THR A 57 -17.45 9.51 -0.73
N THR A 58 -16.57 8.67 -1.29
CA THR A 58 -16.99 7.63 -2.26
C THR A 58 -17.82 6.53 -1.57
N ASP A 59 -17.46 6.13 -0.36
CA ASP A 59 -18.22 5.13 0.39
C ASP A 59 -19.59 5.65 0.84
N ASP A 60 -19.69 6.93 1.20
CA ASP A 60 -20.96 7.55 1.58
C ASP A 60 -21.87 7.73 0.36
N ILE A 61 -21.33 8.20 -0.78
CA ILE A 61 -22.09 8.26 -2.05
C ILE A 61 -22.57 6.85 -2.46
N ARG A 62 -21.74 5.82 -2.31
CA ARG A 62 -22.14 4.44 -2.61
C ARG A 62 -23.30 3.97 -1.74
N LYS A 63 -23.29 4.30 -0.44
CA LYS A 63 -24.39 3.94 0.49
C LYS A 63 -25.68 4.64 0.08
N ASP A 64 -25.63 5.95 -0.16
CA ASP A 64 -26.80 6.75 -0.54
C ASP A 64 -27.41 6.25 -1.85
N VAL A 65 -26.58 5.99 -2.86
CA VAL A 65 -27.04 5.44 -4.14
C VAL A 65 -27.68 4.06 -3.98
N ASN A 66 -27.14 3.23 -3.08
CA ASN A 66 -27.69 1.90 -2.84
C ASN A 66 -29.02 1.95 -2.07
N GLU A 67 -29.16 2.85 -1.11
CA GLU A 67 -30.41 3.09 -0.37
C GLU A 67 -31.53 3.61 -1.28
N VAL A 68 -31.22 4.60 -2.13
CA VAL A 68 -32.15 5.11 -3.15
C VAL A 68 -32.58 4.01 -4.11
N ARG A 69 -31.64 3.19 -4.57
CA ARG A 69 -31.91 2.06 -5.47
C ARG A 69 -32.79 0.99 -4.81
N ASN A 70 -32.56 0.69 -3.53
CA ASN A 70 -33.39 -0.25 -2.77
C ASN A 70 -34.80 0.30 -2.51
N SER A 71 -34.95 1.62 -2.40
CA SER A 71 -36.23 2.29 -2.16
C SER A 71 -37.07 2.43 -3.43
N MET A 72 -36.43 2.52 -4.60
CA MET A 72 -37.10 2.70 -5.90
C MET A 72 -37.47 1.37 -6.56
N ASP A 73 -36.97 0.24 -6.08
CA ASP A 73 -37.17 -1.08 -6.66
C ASP A 73 -37.80 -2.04 -5.63
N PRO A 74 -39.11 -1.92 -5.32
CA PRO A 74 -39.78 -2.79 -4.35
C PRO A 74 -39.91 -4.26 -4.82
N MET A 75 -39.36 -4.61 -5.99
CA MET A 75 -39.57 -5.88 -6.67
C MET A 75 -38.30 -6.74 -6.83
N ASN A 76 -37.15 -6.37 -6.26
CA ASN A 76 -35.95 -7.21 -6.29
C ASN A 76 -35.48 -7.60 -4.89
N SER A 77 -36.39 -8.16 -4.08
CA SER A 77 -36.00 -9.11 -3.05
C SER A 77 -35.44 -10.35 -3.73
N VAL A 78 -34.16 -10.35 -4.11
CA VAL A 78 -33.46 -11.61 -4.38
C VAL A 78 -33.40 -12.33 -3.03
N PRO A 79 -34.22 -13.38 -2.78
CA PRO A 79 -34.00 -14.20 -1.61
C PRO A 79 -32.65 -14.84 -1.88
N LYS A 80 -31.67 -14.57 -1.01
CA LYS A 80 -30.42 -15.32 -0.99
C LYS A 80 -30.82 -16.77 -0.72
N ARG A 81 -31.03 -17.52 -1.81
CA ARG A 81 -31.46 -18.92 -1.80
C ARG A 81 -30.55 -19.62 -0.81
N PRO A 82 -31.08 -20.24 0.26
CA PRO A 82 -30.28 -21.08 1.13
C PRO A 82 -29.56 -22.07 0.22
N SER A 83 -28.24 -22.10 0.30
CA SER A 83 -27.45 -23.20 -0.23
C SER A 83 -27.79 -24.44 0.60
N ALA A 84 -29.00 -24.98 0.40
CA ALA A 84 -29.33 -26.35 0.69
C ALA A 84 -28.85 -27.15 -0.52
N ALA A 85 -27.52 -27.33 -0.61
CA ALA A 85 -27.00 -28.46 -1.35
C ALA A 85 -27.53 -29.72 -0.62
N PRO A 86 -28.28 -30.59 -1.30
CA PRO A 86 -28.80 -31.81 -0.70
C PRO A 86 -27.65 -32.64 -0.13
N LYS A 87 -27.79 -33.06 1.13
CA LYS A 87 -27.06 -34.22 1.65
C LYS A 87 -27.41 -35.41 0.75
N ALA A 88 -26.46 -35.83 -0.09
CA ALA A 88 -26.47 -37.14 -0.70
C ALA A 88 -25.48 -38.00 0.09
N ASP A 89 -26.06 -38.85 0.94
CA ASP A 89 -25.37 -39.86 1.71
C ASP A 89 -24.71 -40.91 0.78
N LYS A 90 -23.40 -41.12 1.01
CA LYS A 90 -22.65 -42.41 1.13
C LYS A 90 -22.63 -43.37 -0.08
N PRO A 91 -21.48 -44.01 -0.38
CA PRO A 91 -20.91 -45.00 0.54
C PRO A 91 -19.39 -44.95 0.74
N SER A 92 -19.03 -45.18 2.01
CA SER A 92 -17.78 -45.79 2.45
C SER A 92 -17.43 -46.96 1.52
N ALA A 93 -16.33 -46.83 0.80
CA ALA A 93 -15.65 -47.95 0.16
C ALA A 93 -14.28 -48.08 0.82
N ASP A 94 -14.15 -49.20 1.51
CA ASP A 94 -12.97 -49.78 2.10
C ASP A 94 -11.66 -49.43 1.38
N ALA A 95 -10.72 -48.87 2.13
CA ALA A 95 -9.30 -48.99 1.80
C ALA A 95 -8.85 -50.38 2.28
N PRO A 96 -8.47 -51.31 1.39
CA PRO A 96 -7.83 -52.53 1.82
C PRO A 96 -6.40 -52.21 2.26
N LYS A 97 -6.08 -52.56 3.51
CA LYS A 97 -4.70 -52.71 3.98
C LYS A 97 -4.04 -53.86 3.22
N ALA A 98 -2.97 -53.55 2.50
CA ALA A 98 -1.88 -54.43 2.05
C ALA A 98 -0.77 -53.46 1.63
N GLU A 99 0.50 -53.58 1.96
CA GLU A 99 1.33 -54.55 2.69
C GLU A 99 2.57 -53.77 3.14
#